data_AF-A0A4Z2CEL1-F1
#
_entry.id   AF-A0A4Z2CEL1-F1
#
_cell.length_a   1.000
_cell.length_b   1.000
_cell.length_c   1.000
_cell.angle_alpha   90.00
_cell.angle_beta   90.00
_cell.angle_gamma   90.00
#
_symmetry.space_group_name_H-M   'P 1'
#
loop_
_entity.id
_entity.type
_entity.pdbx_description
1 polymer ?
#
loop_
_entity_poly.entity_id
_entity_poly.type
_entity_poly.pdbx_seq_one_letter_code
_entity_poly.pdbx_strand_id
1 'polypeptide(L)'
;MDCALLLLSLLALTGALTPEAPARTCPWPLPPGENSVSRLLQPTPSFSALLEVRCKPGFTFPSGLDVTRRRCQGDRQWSGEEPVCTKAETNNPAQKCPLPQEVTDTFDIQGDAAVGTSIRYSCLSG
;
A
#
# COMPACT_ATOMS: atom_id res chain seq x y z
N MET A 1 30.24 -46.76 -0.03
CA MET A 1 29.00 -46.17 0.51
C MET A 1 29.29 -44.71 0.79
N ASP A 2 28.76 -43.83 -0.06
CA ASP A 2 29.08 -42.41 -0.05
C ASP A 2 28.21 -41.68 0.99
N CYS A 3 28.82 -41.14 2.06
CA CYS A 3 28.11 -40.40 3.11
C CYS A 3 27.37 -39.16 2.58
N ALA A 4 27.71 -38.66 1.39
CA ALA A 4 27.04 -37.50 0.79
C ALA A 4 25.60 -37.81 0.34
N LEU A 5 25.31 -39.06 -0.07
CA LEU A 5 23.97 -39.45 -0.51
C LEU A 5 22.97 -39.57 0.65
N LEU A 6 23.45 -39.91 1.85
CA LEU A 6 22.61 -40.05 3.04
C LEU A 6 22.10 -38.69 3.57
N LEU A 7 22.90 -37.63 3.43
CA LEU A 7 22.51 -36.26 3.83
C LEU A 7 21.43 -35.67 2.90
N LEU A 8 21.48 -35.98 1.60
CA LEU A 8 20.44 -35.58 0.64
C LEU A 8 19.11 -36.31 0.91
N SER A 9 19.16 -37.57 1.36
CA SER A 9 17.94 -38.30 1.75
C SER A 9 17.31 -37.84 3.07
N LEU A 10 18.10 -37.28 4.00
CA LEU A 10 17.59 -36.71 5.25
C LEU A 10 16.88 -35.36 5.03
N LEU A 11 17.39 -34.55 4.10
CA LEU A 11 16.73 -33.30 3.67
C LEU A 11 15.39 -33.53 2.94
N ALA A 12 15.19 -34.73 2.37
CA ALA A 12 13.91 -35.13 1.78
C ALA A 12 12.86 -35.61 2.81
N LEU A 13 13.29 -35.98 4.03
CA LEU A 13 12.42 -36.42 5.13
C LEU A 13 11.97 -35.27 6.03
N THR A 14 12.82 -34.25 6.20
CA THR A 14 12.36 -32.95 6.68
C THR A 14 11.74 -32.25 5.48
N GLY A 15 10.46 -32.52 5.21
CA GLY A 15 9.71 -31.77 4.23
C GLY A 15 9.91 -30.28 4.50
N ALA A 16 10.81 -29.66 3.76
CA ALA A 16 10.92 -28.22 3.72
C ALA A 16 9.57 -27.80 3.17
N LEU A 17 8.71 -27.31 4.07
CA LEU A 17 7.51 -26.60 3.70
C LEU A 17 8.03 -25.39 2.92
N THR A 18 8.21 -25.54 1.61
CA THR A 18 8.05 -24.40 0.74
C THR A 18 6.71 -23.79 1.13
N PRO A 19 6.62 -22.48 1.36
CA PRO A 19 5.33 -21.83 1.49
C PRO A 19 4.64 -21.88 0.12
N GLU A 20 4.22 -23.07 -0.29
CA GLU A 20 3.25 -23.27 -1.34
C GLU A 20 1.94 -22.79 -0.73
N ALA A 21 1.72 -21.47 -0.84
CA ALA A 21 0.51 -20.82 -0.39
C ALA A 21 -0.68 -21.70 -0.81
N PRO A 22 -1.66 -21.97 0.07
CA PRO A 22 -2.82 -22.79 -0.28
C PRO A 22 -3.38 -22.19 -1.57
N ALA A 23 -3.32 -22.95 -2.66
CA ALA A 23 -3.26 -22.47 -4.05
C ALA A 23 -4.54 -21.79 -4.58
N ARG A 24 -5.08 -20.87 -3.79
CA ARG A 24 -6.35 -20.14 -3.87
C ARG A 24 -6.15 -18.67 -3.44
N THR A 25 -5.00 -18.33 -2.84
CA THR A 25 -4.70 -16.99 -2.31
C THR A 25 -3.59 -16.31 -3.12
N CYS A 26 -3.62 -14.98 -3.17
CA CYS A 26 -2.59 -14.17 -3.80
C CYS A 26 -1.31 -14.08 -2.92
N PRO A 27 -0.14 -13.73 -3.50
CA PRO A 27 1.12 -13.65 -2.77
C PRO A 27 1.07 -12.65 -1.61
N TRP A 28 1.47 -13.11 -0.42
CA TRP A 28 1.56 -12.30 0.80
C TRP A 28 2.46 -13.01 1.84
N PRO A 29 3.31 -12.29 2.60
CA PRO A 29 3.61 -10.86 2.48
C PRO A 29 4.38 -10.56 1.19
N LEU A 30 4.22 -9.35 0.66
CA LEU A 30 5.01 -8.90 -0.47
C LEU A 30 6.46 -8.57 -0.04
N PRO A 31 7.45 -8.70 -0.94
CA PRO A 31 8.79 -8.18 -0.70
C PRO A 31 8.74 -6.68 -0.30
N PRO A 32 9.69 -6.21 0.52
CA PRO A 32 9.74 -4.80 0.91
C PRO A 32 9.94 -3.92 -0.32
N GLY A 33 9.01 -2.98 -0.53
CA GLY A 33 9.17 -1.95 -1.54
C GLY A 33 10.19 -0.90 -1.09
N GLU A 34 11.05 -0.45 -1.99
CA GLU A 34 12.08 0.55 -1.67
C GLU A 34 11.47 1.83 -1.11
N ASN A 35 10.43 2.34 -1.78
CA ASN A 35 9.74 3.60 -1.47
C ASN A 35 8.25 3.42 -1.22
N SER A 36 7.81 2.20 -0.91
CA SER A 36 6.41 1.88 -0.66
C SER A 36 6.23 0.93 0.53
N VAL A 37 5.02 0.94 1.09
CA VAL A 37 4.57 0.03 2.14
C VAL A 37 3.27 -0.61 1.67
N SER A 38 3.22 -1.94 1.77
CA SER A 38 2.08 -2.74 1.34
C SER A 38 1.32 -3.26 2.56
N ARG A 39 -0.02 -3.19 2.54
CA ARG A 39 -0.88 -3.65 3.63
C ARG A 39 -2.10 -4.37 3.08
N LEU A 40 -2.32 -5.58 3.57
CA LEU A 40 -3.53 -6.33 3.28
C LEU A 40 -4.71 -5.73 4.08
N LEU A 41 -5.83 -5.47 3.40
CA LEU A 41 -7.03 -4.90 4.04
C LEU A 41 -7.87 -5.97 4.74
N GLN A 42 -7.67 -7.23 4.39
CA GLN A 42 -8.38 -8.38 4.93
C GLN A 42 -7.44 -9.30 5.73
N PRO A 43 -7.96 -10.23 6.54
CA PRO A 43 -7.12 -11.19 7.26
C PRO A 43 -6.37 -12.16 6.35
N THR A 44 -6.89 -12.43 5.15
CA THR A 44 -6.31 -13.37 4.19
C THR A 44 -6.36 -12.82 2.75
N PRO A 45 -5.37 -13.14 1.89
CA PRO A 45 -5.31 -12.65 0.51
C PRO A 45 -6.11 -13.57 -0.42
N SER A 46 -7.37 -13.84 -0.08
CA SER A 46 -8.28 -14.69 -0.88
C SER A 46 -8.82 -13.97 -2.12
N PHE A 47 -9.52 -14.68 -3.01
CA PHE A 47 -10.16 -14.07 -4.18
C PHE A 47 -10.98 -12.85 -3.78
N SER A 48 -10.87 -11.77 -4.56
CA SER A 48 -11.45 -10.45 -4.32
C SER A 48 -10.85 -9.67 -3.14
N ALA A 49 -9.86 -10.21 -2.43
CA ALA A 49 -9.18 -9.46 -1.38
C ALA A 49 -8.48 -8.21 -1.91
N LEU A 50 -8.34 -7.20 -1.07
CA LEU A 50 -7.75 -5.91 -1.39
C LEU A 50 -6.42 -5.74 -0.66
N LEU A 51 -5.43 -5.35 -1.44
CA LEU A 51 -4.11 -4.95 -1.03
C LEU A 51 -3.98 -3.45 -1.27
N GLU A 52 -3.61 -2.70 -0.23
CA GLU A 52 -3.29 -1.30 -0.33
C GLU A 52 -1.77 -1.13 -0.42
N VAL A 53 -1.31 -0.38 -1.41
CA VAL A 53 0.10 -0.02 -1.55
C VAL A 53 0.21 1.49 -1.44
N ARG A 54 1.01 1.94 -0.48
CA ARG A 54 1.20 3.34 -0.16
C ARG A 54 2.65 3.76 -0.37
N CYS A 55 2.89 4.82 -1.11
CA CYS A 55 4.20 5.42 -1.24
C CYS A 55 4.63 6.07 0.07
N LYS A 56 5.95 6.04 0.34
CA LYS A 56 6.55 6.78 1.45
C LYS A 56 6.37 8.30 1.21
N PRO A 57 6.38 9.13 2.25
CA PRO A 57 6.30 10.58 2.11
C PRO A 57 7.34 11.12 1.11
N GLY A 58 6.91 12.01 0.21
CA GLY A 58 7.75 12.56 -0.86
C GLY A 58 7.83 11.69 -2.12
N PHE A 59 7.08 10.58 -2.19
CA PHE A 59 6.96 9.73 -3.37
C PHE A 59 5.50 9.57 -3.79
N THR A 60 5.27 9.41 -5.09
CA THR A 60 3.96 9.17 -5.69
C THR A 60 4.06 8.15 -6.83
N PHE A 61 2.95 7.51 -7.13
CA PHE A 61 2.78 6.75 -8.37
C PHE A 61 2.84 7.68 -9.59
N PRO A 62 3.05 7.14 -10.80
CA PRO A 62 2.97 7.92 -12.04
C PRO A 62 1.64 8.65 -12.23
N SER A 63 0.57 8.18 -11.59
CA SER A 63 -0.74 8.85 -11.56
C SER A 63 -0.80 10.09 -10.65
N GLY A 64 0.26 10.39 -9.90
CA GLY A 64 0.30 11.48 -8.92
C GLY A 64 -0.30 11.12 -7.55
N LEU A 65 -0.86 9.92 -7.40
CA LEU A 65 -1.42 9.43 -6.13
C LEU A 65 -0.34 8.83 -5.23
N ASP A 66 -0.51 8.93 -3.92
CA ASP A 66 0.36 8.29 -2.92
C ASP A 66 -0.14 6.89 -2.51
N VAL A 67 -1.34 6.50 -2.93
CA VAL A 67 -1.96 5.22 -2.57
C VAL A 67 -2.67 4.59 -3.77
N THR A 68 -2.58 3.27 -3.87
CA THR A 68 -3.35 2.47 -4.84
C THR A 68 -3.84 1.18 -4.20
N ARG A 69 -4.92 0.62 -4.75
CA ARG A 69 -5.52 -0.64 -4.28
C ARG A 69 -5.49 -1.67 -5.38
N ARG A 70 -4.99 -2.86 -5.06
CA ARG A 70 -4.93 -4.02 -5.95
C ARG A 70 -5.88 -5.09 -5.42
N ARG A 71 -6.57 -5.79 -6.33
CA ARG A 71 -7.51 -6.86 -6.01
C ARG A 71 -6.90 -8.21 -6.32
N CYS A 72 -7.07 -9.18 -5.43
CA CYS A 72 -6.69 -10.56 -5.70
C CYS A 72 -7.67 -11.18 -6.71
N GLN A 73 -7.15 -11.66 -7.82
CA GLN A 73 -7.93 -12.15 -8.96
C GLN A 73 -7.97 -13.69 -9.01
N GLY A 74 -8.76 -14.24 -9.94
CA GLY A 74 -8.92 -15.69 -10.09
C GLY A 74 -7.66 -16.41 -10.59
N ASP A 75 -6.76 -15.68 -11.24
CA ASP A 75 -5.43 -16.13 -11.64
C ASP A 75 -4.40 -16.11 -10.49
N ARG A 76 -4.85 -15.73 -9.28
CA ARG A 76 -4.03 -15.58 -8.07
C ARG A 76 -2.99 -14.47 -8.15
N GLN A 77 -3.21 -13.49 -9.02
CA GLN A 77 -2.38 -12.29 -9.11
C GLN A 77 -3.13 -11.07 -8.58
N TRP A 78 -2.36 -10.15 -8.00
CA TRP A 78 -2.86 -8.83 -7.65
C TRP A 78 -3.11 -8.03 -8.93
N SER A 79 -4.29 -7.40 -9.04
CA SER A 79 -4.67 -6.62 -10.21
C SER A 79 -3.75 -5.42 -10.43
N GLY A 80 -3.65 -4.98 -11.69
CA GLY A 80 -2.82 -3.85 -12.07
C GLY A 80 -1.33 -4.19 -12.13
N GLU A 81 -0.54 -3.23 -12.58
CA GLU A 81 0.90 -3.35 -12.72
C GLU A 81 1.61 -3.26 -11.35
N GLU A 82 2.89 -3.63 -11.34
CA GLU A 82 3.69 -3.51 -10.13
C GLU A 82 3.88 -2.03 -9.75
N PRO A 83 3.46 -1.62 -8.53
CA PRO A 83 3.48 -0.23 -8.12
C PRO A 83 4.91 0.29 -7.94
N VAL A 84 5.35 1.20 -8.80
CA VAL A 84 6.62 1.93 -8.66
C VAL A 84 6.37 3.34 -8.14
N CYS A 85 6.91 3.63 -6.96
CA CYS A 85 6.88 4.96 -6.37
C CYS A 85 8.08 5.78 -6.85
N THR A 86 7.81 6.92 -7.48
CA THR A 86 8.83 7.88 -7.94
C THR A 86 8.82 9.11 -7.04
N LYS A 87 9.93 9.84 -6.96
CA LYS A 87 9.99 11.06 -6.16
C LYS A 87 8.92 12.02 -6.68
N ALA A 88 8.10 12.54 -5.77
CA ALA A 88 7.05 13.48 -6.15
C ALA A 88 7.71 14.70 -6.81
N GLU A 89 7.35 14.97 -8.06
CA GLU A 89 7.65 16.26 -8.67
C GLU A 89 7.00 17.33 -7.78
N THR A 90 7.78 18.32 -7.33
CA THR A 90 7.32 19.42 -6.47
C THR A 90 6.22 20.28 -7.10
N ASN A 91 5.81 19.95 -8.33
CA ASN A 91 4.72 20.54 -9.08
C ASN A 91 3.40 19.77 -8.97
N ASN A 92 3.34 18.68 -8.20
CA ASN A 92 2.05 18.09 -7.85
C ASN A 92 1.34 19.10 -6.93
N PRO A 93 0.23 19.74 -7.37
CA PRO A 93 -0.49 20.69 -6.54
C PRO A 93 -0.79 19.97 -5.23
N ALA A 94 -0.23 20.49 -4.14
CA ALA A 94 -0.21 19.81 -2.86
C ALA A 94 -1.56 19.14 -2.63
N GLN A 95 -1.58 17.83 -2.42
CA GLN A 95 -2.80 17.06 -2.22
C GLN A 95 -3.59 17.77 -1.10
N LYS A 96 -4.64 18.52 -1.48
CA LYS A 96 -5.45 19.31 -0.55
C LYS A 96 -6.59 18.44 -0.07
N CYS A 97 -6.78 18.37 1.24
CA CYS A 97 -7.96 17.75 1.80
C CYS A 97 -9.19 18.60 1.44
N PRO A 98 -10.28 18.02 0.90
CA PRO A 98 -11.50 18.77 0.65
C PRO A 98 -12.09 19.25 1.98
N LEU A 99 -12.36 20.56 2.07
CA LEU A 99 -13.01 21.17 3.24
C LEU A 99 -14.54 21.16 3.02
N PRO A 100 -15.34 20.70 4.00
CA PRO A 100 -16.80 20.74 3.90
C PRO A 100 -17.30 22.19 3.78
N GLN A 101 -18.28 22.43 2.89
CA GLN A 101 -18.82 23.76 2.62
C GLN A 101 -19.58 24.38 3.80
N GLU A 102 -20.04 23.56 4.75
CA GLU A 102 -20.76 24.00 5.96
C GLU A 102 -19.90 24.86 6.91
N VAL A 103 -18.58 24.86 6.70
CA VAL A 103 -17.62 25.57 7.56
C VAL A 103 -17.24 26.96 7.02
N THR A 104 -17.44 27.25 5.74
CA THR A 104 -17.00 28.51 5.12
C THR A 104 -17.85 29.74 5.44
N ASP A 105 -19.12 29.58 5.83
CA ASP A 105 -20.01 30.72 6.10
C ASP A 105 -20.02 31.13 7.59
N THR A 106 -19.56 30.24 8.48
CA THR A 106 -19.58 30.47 9.94
C THR A 106 -18.18 30.72 10.51
N PHE A 107 -17.14 30.26 9.81
CA PHE A 107 -15.75 30.31 10.29
C PHE A 107 -14.80 30.95 9.25
N ASP A 108 -13.90 31.79 9.73
CA ASP A 108 -12.68 32.19 9.03
C ASP A 108 -11.66 31.05 9.10
N ILE A 109 -11.17 30.60 7.94
CA ILE A 109 -10.20 29.50 7.82
C ILE A 109 -8.83 30.09 7.52
N GLN A 110 -7.89 29.96 8.45
CA GLN A 110 -6.51 30.42 8.29
C GLN A 110 -5.56 29.24 8.08
N GLY A 111 -4.72 29.28 7.05
CA GLY A 111 -3.74 28.24 6.74
C GLY A 111 -4.01 27.51 5.42
N ASP A 112 -3.32 26.39 5.19
CA ASP A 112 -3.48 25.55 4.00
C ASP A 112 -3.88 24.12 4.40
N ALA A 113 -4.75 23.49 3.60
CA ALA A 113 -5.24 22.12 3.78
C ALA A 113 -4.37 21.06 3.08
N ALA A 114 -3.17 21.44 2.64
CA ALA A 114 -2.15 20.56 2.12
C ALA A 114 -1.67 19.54 3.17
N VAL A 115 -1.18 18.40 2.70
CA VAL A 115 -0.57 17.40 3.57
C VAL A 115 0.62 18.00 4.31
N GLY A 116 0.60 17.92 5.64
CA GLY A 116 1.68 18.41 6.50
C GLY A 116 1.55 19.88 6.93
N THR A 117 0.51 20.59 6.46
CA THR A 117 0.15 21.91 6.98
C THR A 117 -1.02 21.82 7.94
N SER A 118 -1.33 22.94 8.60
CA SER A 118 -2.46 23.05 9.52
C SER A 118 -3.36 24.20 9.11
N ILE A 119 -4.65 24.02 9.31
CA ILE A 119 -5.63 25.10 9.27
C ILE A 119 -6.15 25.41 10.67
N ARG A 120 -6.56 26.65 10.89
CA ARG A 120 -7.20 27.13 12.12
C ARG A 120 -8.57 27.70 11.74
N TYR A 121 -9.59 27.22 12.45
CA TYR A 121 -10.95 27.77 12.36
C TYR A 121 -11.12 28.87 13.42
N SER A 122 -11.70 30.00 13.02
CA SER A 122 -12.08 31.09 13.91
C SER A 122 -13.53 31.47 13.64
N CYS A 123 -14.37 31.57 14.66
CA CYS A 123 -15.76 31.98 14.45
C CYS A 123 -15.83 33.43 13.94
N LEU A 124 -16.66 33.69 12.94
CA LEU A 124 -17.03 35.05 12.60
C LEU A 124 -17.86 35.63 13.75
N SER A 125 -17.47 36.80 14.27
CA SER A 125 -18.21 37.46 15.34
C SER A 125 -19.59 37.89 14.80
N GLY A 126 -20.66 37.48 15.49
CA GLY A 126 -22.04 37.84 15.17
C GLY A 126 -22.40 39.26 15.61
#